data_AF-A0A2X1XU42-F1
#
_entry.id   AF-A0A2X1XU42-F1
#
_cell.length_a   1.000
_cell.length_b   1.000
_cell.length_c   1.000
_cell.angle_alpha   90.00
_cell.angle_beta   90.00
_cell.angle_gamma   90.00
#
_symmetry.space_group_name_H-M   'P 1'
#
loop_
_entity.id
_entity.type
_entity.pdbx_description
1 polymer ?
#
loop_
_entity_poly.entity_id
_entity_poly.type
_entity_poly.pdbx_seq_one_letter_code
_entity_poly.pdbx_strand_id
1 'polypeptide(L)'
;MGISLSGEQLQDKVTMICNDLYSKGQKVSVRIVLSMLPDVSSTSTVHKYYKTWKDELEANQKSLLEKMGFSEEFTRVFMTEITRHATEAERRYRDMADDAKEQSQQAIDDLERAEDRLYKQTALLEQREKQIKNLEAELAQTENAQLAITQELRQQIESLTDQLNESTVSNERLRTELAKNEIKLESNALIVEESKNKNTELNEQVKSLNDKVIAQAQELTRFESKQESQELLLSELRETKAALQMANSHLDNELRQLQQERHTLNSHLNDAKSNGVTLSNRLEQASEQIAELKAQLHQNDEMIKRYETLLKNE
;
A
#
# COMPACT_ATOMS: atom_id res chain seq x y z
N MET A 1 49.25 -29.22 -117.26
CA MET A 1 49.03 -28.43 -118.48
C MET A 1 49.99 -27.25 -118.45
N GLY A 2 51.04 -27.28 -119.27
CA GLY A 2 52.05 -26.23 -119.30
C GLY A 2 51.50 -25.01 -120.03
N ILE A 3 51.29 -23.92 -119.30
CA ILE A 3 50.95 -22.62 -119.89
C ILE A 3 52.28 -22.01 -120.34
N SER A 4 52.60 -22.13 -121.62
CA SER A 4 53.71 -21.38 -122.21
C SER A 4 53.36 -19.89 -122.14
N LEU A 5 53.93 -19.18 -121.15
CA LEU A 5 53.93 -17.72 -121.09
C LEU A 5 54.48 -17.17 -122.42
N SER A 6 53.76 -16.22 -123.02
CA SER A 6 54.26 -15.51 -124.22
C SER A 6 55.59 -14.82 -123.88
N GLY A 7 56.49 -14.69 -124.87
CA GLY A 7 57.82 -14.12 -124.66
C GLY A 7 57.83 -12.70 -124.07
N GLU A 8 56.74 -11.95 -124.27
CA GLU A 8 56.51 -10.60 -123.73
C GLU A 8 56.04 -10.66 -122.26
N GLN A 9 55.10 -11.56 -121.95
CA GLN A 9 54.63 -11.80 -120.57
C GLN A 9 55.74 -12.33 -119.65
N LEU A 10 56.69 -13.07 -120.22
CA LEU A 10 57.84 -13.55 -119.47
C LEU A 10 58.87 -12.43 -119.20
N GLN A 11 59.09 -11.52 -120.17
CA GLN A 11 59.91 -10.32 -119.96
C GLN A 11 59.32 -9.44 -118.85
N ASP A 12 58.01 -9.18 -118.88
CA ASP A 12 57.34 -8.35 -117.86
C ASP A 12 57.46 -8.94 -116.45
N LYS A 13 57.28 -10.26 -116.31
CA LYS A 13 57.45 -10.94 -115.03
C LYS A 13 58.90 -10.89 -114.54
N VAL A 14 59.87 -11.12 -115.43
CA VAL A 14 61.29 -11.02 -115.09
C VAL A 14 61.64 -9.60 -114.66
N THR A 15 61.20 -8.58 -115.41
CA THR A 15 61.39 -7.16 -115.08
C THR A 15 60.75 -6.80 -113.73
N MET A 16 59.53 -7.27 -113.45
CA MET A 16 58.85 -7.01 -112.18
C MET A 16 59.61 -7.61 -110.99
N ILE A 17 60.06 -8.86 -111.10
CA ILE A 17 60.86 -9.52 -110.06
C ILE A 17 62.20 -8.80 -109.87
N CYS A 18 62.86 -8.41 -110.97
CA CYS A 18 64.13 -7.70 -110.90
C CYS A 18 63.97 -6.31 -110.27
N ASN A 19 62.91 -5.57 -110.61
CA ASN A 19 62.60 -4.27 -110.00
C ASN A 19 62.24 -4.39 -108.52
N ASP A 20 61.50 -5.42 -108.10
CA ASP A 20 61.16 -5.68 -106.70
C ASP A 20 62.40 -6.04 -105.86
N LEU A 21 63.29 -6.87 -106.40
CA LEU A 21 64.57 -7.20 -105.76
C LEU A 21 65.48 -5.97 -105.68
N TYR A 22 65.52 -5.16 -106.74
CA TYR A 22 66.32 -3.94 -106.81
C TYR A 22 65.81 -2.86 -105.84
N SER A 23 64.49 -2.64 -105.74
CA SER A 23 63.89 -1.66 -104.82
C SER A 23 64.08 -2.04 -103.35
N LYS A 24 64.16 -3.34 -103.04
CA LYS A 24 64.50 -3.88 -101.72
C LYS A 24 66.01 -3.88 -101.43
N GLY A 25 66.84 -3.38 -102.34
CA GLY A 25 68.31 -3.36 -102.19
C GLY A 25 68.97 -4.74 -102.21
N GLN A 26 68.27 -5.77 -102.68
CA GLN A 26 68.79 -7.14 -102.76
C GLN A 26 69.56 -7.37 -104.07
N LYS A 27 70.61 -8.20 -104.03
CA LYS A 27 71.44 -8.49 -105.20
C LYS A 27 70.63 -9.26 -106.25
N VAL A 28 70.20 -8.59 -107.31
CA VAL A 28 69.49 -9.24 -108.43
C VAL A 28 70.47 -10.12 -109.21
N SER A 29 70.24 -11.44 -109.21
CA SER A 29 71.03 -12.41 -110.00
C SER A 29 70.12 -13.37 -110.74
N VAL A 30 70.57 -13.87 -111.90
CA VAL A 30 69.80 -14.82 -112.73
C VAL A 30 69.32 -16.04 -111.94
N ARG A 31 70.12 -16.52 -110.98
CA ARG A 31 69.76 -17.66 -110.12
C ARG A 31 68.61 -17.33 -109.17
N ILE A 32 68.57 -16.13 -108.59
CA ILE A 32 67.50 -15.68 -107.69
C ILE A 32 66.21 -15.47 -108.50
N VAL A 33 66.31 -14.83 -109.66
CA VAL A 33 65.15 -14.62 -110.55
C VAL A 33 64.59 -15.96 -111.04
N LEU A 34 65.45 -16.93 -111.39
CA LEU A 34 65.03 -18.29 -111.76
C LEU A 34 64.31 -19.00 -110.59
N SER A 35 64.77 -18.81 -109.34
CA SER A 35 64.10 -19.42 -108.18
C SER A 35 62.70 -18.86 -107.89
N MET A 36 62.40 -17.65 -108.38
CA MET A 36 61.08 -17.02 -108.25
C MET A 36 60.16 -17.31 -109.46
N LEU A 37 60.63 -18.08 -110.44
CA LEU A 37 59.89 -18.47 -111.64
C LEU A 37 59.85 -20.01 -111.78
N PRO A 38 58.93 -20.69 -111.06
CA PRO A 38 58.85 -22.15 -111.08
C PRO A 38 58.46 -22.75 -112.45
N ASP A 39 57.88 -21.94 -113.35
CA ASP A 39 57.39 -22.37 -114.66
C ASP A 39 58.47 -22.36 -115.77
N VAL A 40 59.69 -21.89 -115.49
CA VAL A 40 60.79 -21.77 -116.46
C VAL A 40 62.02 -22.48 -115.93
N SER A 41 62.42 -23.59 -116.54
CA SER A 41 63.59 -24.38 -116.12
C SER A 41 64.90 -23.96 -116.82
N SER A 42 64.83 -23.10 -117.84
CA SER A 42 65.98 -22.74 -118.66
C SER A 42 66.67 -21.46 -118.16
N THR A 43 67.85 -21.63 -117.58
CA THR A 43 68.73 -20.53 -117.14
C THR A 43 69.07 -19.58 -118.28
N SER A 44 69.26 -20.08 -119.51
CA SER A 44 69.59 -19.24 -120.68
C SER A 44 68.41 -18.36 -121.11
N THR A 45 67.17 -18.85 -120.93
CA THR A 45 65.95 -18.07 -121.20
C THR A 45 65.82 -16.91 -120.20
N VAL A 46 65.97 -17.18 -118.90
CA VAL A 46 65.95 -16.12 -117.87
C VAL A 46 67.12 -15.15 -118.03
N HIS A 47 68.32 -15.63 -118.39
CA HIS A 47 69.48 -14.77 -118.63
C HIS A 47 69.24 -13.79 -119.79
N LYS A 48 68.55 -14.20 -120.86
CA LYS A 48 68.21 -13.31 -121.99
C LYS A 48 67.38 -12.11 -121.51
N TYR A 49 66.30 -12.38 -120.80
CA TYR A 49 65.37 -11.36 -120.31
C TYR A 49 65.95 -10.51 -119.17
N TYR A 50 66.70 -11.14 -118.25
CA TYR A 50 67.47 -10.43 -117.23
C TYR A 50 68.52 -9.51 -117.85
N LYS A 51 69.18 -9.93 -118.93
CA LYS A 51 70.14 -9.08 -119.64
C LYS A 51 69.43 -7.89 -120.28
N THR A 52 68.28 -8.10 -120.93
CA THR A 52 67.47 -6.98 -121.47
C THR A 52 67.05 -6.00 -120.38
N TRP A 53 66.57 -6.48 -119.23
CA TRP A 53 66.25 -5.63 -118.08
C TRP A 53 67.47 -4.88 -117.55
N LYS A 54 68.63 -5.55 -117.47
CA LYS A 54 69.87 -4.93 -117.01
C LYS A 54 70.36 -3.84 -117.98
N ASP A 55 70.31 -4.12 -119.28
CA ASP A 55 70.68 -3.17 -120.33
C ASP A 55 69.71 -1.96 -120.33
N GLU A 56 68.40 -2.19 -120.11
CA GLU A 56 67.40 -1.13 -119.93
C GLU A 56 67.64 -0.30 -118.67
N LEU A 57 68.00 -0.94 -117.54
CA LEU A 57 68.32 -0.25 -116.30
C LEU A 57 69.58 0.62 -116.46
N GLU A 58 70.64 0.09 -117.09
CA GLU A 58 71.86 0.83 -117.39
C GLU A 58 71.58 1.98 -118.37
N ALA A 59 70.73 1.77 -119.39
CA ALA A 59 70.32 2.82 -120.32
C ALA A 59 69.48 3.91 -119.63
N ASN A 60 68.59 3.54 -118.71
CA ASN A 60 67.76 4.49 -117.98
C ASN A 60 68.58 5.29 -116.96
N GLN A 61 69.55 4.64 -116.29
CA GLN A 61 70.54 5.33 -115.46
C GLN A 61 71.38 6.28 -116.31
N LYS A 62 71.89 5.85 -117.47
CA LYS A 62 72.68 6.68 -118.39
C LYS A 62 71.88 7.85 -118.96
N SER A 63 70.60 7.66 -119.27
CA SER A 63 69.72 8.74 -119.70
C SER A 63 69.42 9.73 -118.58
N LEU A 64 69.20 9.27 -117.34
CA LEU A 64 69.07 10.16 -116.18
C LEU A 64 70.37 10.95 -115.92
N LEU A 65 71.52 10.30 -116.06
CA LEU A 65 72.85 10.89 -115.94
C LEU A 65 73.07 12.01 -116.96
N GLU A 66 72.81 11.75 -118.25
CA GLU A 66 72.93 12.74 -119.31
C GLU A 66 71.95 13.91 -119.16
N LYS A 67 70.71 13.63 -118.71
CA LYS A 67 69.65 14.65 -118.60
C LYS A 67 69.86 15.60 -117.43
N MET A 68 70.61 15.19 -116.40
CA MET A 68 70.94 16.02 -115.24
C MET A 68 72.25 16.82 -115.41
N GLY A 69 73.05 16.53 -116.44
CA GLY A 69 74.27 17.29 -116.77
C GLY A 69 75.40 17.22 -115.74
N PHE A 70 75.29 16.35 -114.74
CA PHE A 70 76.31 16.15 -113.71
C PHE A 70 77.34 15.10 -114.15
N SER A 71 78.56 15.15 -113.58
CA SER A 71 79.54 14.09 -113.79
C SER A 71 78.98 12.75 -113.28
N GLU A 72 79.38 11.67 -113.95
CA GLU A 72 78.98 10.31 -113.62
C GLU A 72 79.36 9.94 -112.18
N GLU A 73 80.52 10.39 -111.72
CA GLU A 73 80.98 10.25 -110.34
C GLU A 73 80.07 10.98 -109.35
N PHE A 74 79.65 12.22 -109.66
CA PHE A 74 78.78 12.99 -108.78
C PHE A 74 77.43 12.30 -108.60
N THR A 75 76.82 11.84 -109.70
CA THR A 75 75.50 11.19 -109.63
C THR A 75 75.56 9.84 -108.92
N ARG A 76 76.64 9.07 -109.12
CA ARG A 76 76.84 7.81 -108.38
C ARG A 76 76.97 8.05 -106.88
N VAL A 77 77.76 9.03 -106.46
CA VAL A 77 77.89 9.41 -105.04
C VAL A 77 76.54 9.90 -104.50
N PHE A 78 75.83 10.73 -105.25
CA PHE A 78 74.52 11.25 -104.85
C PHE A 78 73.46 10.15 -104.68
N MET A 79 73.35 9.20 -105.62
CA MET A 79 72.43 8.06 -105.50
C MET A 79 72.80 7.12 -104.35
N THR A 80 74.10 6.94 -104.11
CA THR A 80 74.59 6.19 -102.94
C THR A 80 74.17 6.88 -101.65
N GLU A 81 74.29 8.21 -101.59
CA GLU A 81 73.91 9.01 -100.42
C GLU A 81 72.39 9.04 -100.20
N ILE A 82 71.58 9.12 -101.27
CA ILE A 82 70.11 8.96 -101.19
C ILE A 82 69.76 7.59 -100.62
N THR A 83 70.39 6.53 -101.11
CA THR A 83 70.13 5.17 -100.62
C THR A 83 70.56 5.00 -99.16
N ARG A 84 71.69 5.61 -98.77
CA ARG A 84 72.15 5.67 -97.38
C ARG A 84 71.14 6.39 -96.48
N HIS A 85 70.63 7.54 -96.91
CA HIS A 85 69.62 8.28 -96.15
C HIS A 85 68.27 7.58 -96.11
N ALA A 86 67.84 6.93 -97.19
CA ALA A 86 66.61 6.15 -97.23
C ALA A 86 66.67 4.96 -96.27
N THR A 87 67.79 4.22 -96.26
CA THR A 87 68.01 3.10 -95.34
C THR A 87 68.15 3.56 -93.88
N GLU A 88 68.83 4.69 -93.63
CA GLU A 88 68.91 5.30 -92.29
C GLU A 88 67.53 5.77 -91.79
N ALA A 89 66.72 6.39 -92.66
CA ALA A 89 65.36 6.80 -92.33
C ALA A 89 64.45 5.60 -92.07
N GLU A 90 64.51 4.55 -92.90
CA GLU A 90 63.74 3.31 -92.68
C GLU A 90 64.12 2.67 -91.34
N ARG A 91 65.41 2.63 -91.00
CA ARG A 91 65.86 2.13 -89.70
C ARG A 91 65.31 2.98 -88.56
N ARG A 92 65.40 4.32 -88.64
CA ARG A 92 64.82 5.20 -87.61
C ARG A 92 63.33 5.00 -87.46
N TYR A 93 62.58 4.89 -88.56
CA TYR A 93 61.14 4.64 -88.49
C TYR A 93 60.81 3.26 -87.92
N ARG A 94 61.63 2.24 -88.21
CA ARG A 94 61.49 0.91 -87.59
C ARG A 94 61.75 0.98 -86.08
N ASP A 95 62.86 1.59 -85.66
CA ASP A 95 63.22 1.75 -84.25
C ASP A 95 62.12 2.55 -83.52
N MET A 96 61.63 3.65 -84.10
CA MET A 96 60.50 4.42 -83.53
C MET A 96 59.20 3.63 -83.45
N ALA A 97 58.92 2.77 -84.44
CA ALA A 97 57.72 1.93 -84.43
C ALA A 97 57.82 0.82 -83.36
N ASP A 98 59.01 0.24 -83.18
CA ASP A 98 59.27 -0.76 -82.15
C ASP A 98 59.20 -0.14 -80.75
N ASP A 99 59.80 1.05 -80.54
CA ASP A 99 59.69 1.81 -79.28
C ASP A 99 58.22 2.16 -78.95
N ALA A 100 57.46 2.62 -79.95
CA ALA A 100 56.04 2.94 -79.76
C ALA A 100 55.22 1.69 -79.42
N LYS A 101 55.56 0.54 -80.02
CA LYS A 101 54.93 -0.74 -79.73
C LYS A 101 55.26 -1.22 -78.31
N GLU A 102 56.51 -1.10 -77.88
CA GLU A 102 56.94 -1.44 -76.52
C GLU A 102 56.24 -0.55 -75.49
N GLN A 103 56.20 0.77 -75.71
CA GLN A 103 55.48 1.70 -74.84
C GLN A 103 53.99 1.40 -74.79
N SER A 104 53.36 1.07 -75.92
CA SER A 104 51.96 0.66 -75.96
C SER A 104 51.73 -0.62 -75.16
N GLN A 105 52.62 -1.61 -75.26
CA GLN A 105 52.49 -2.85 -74.50
C GLN A 105 52.64 -2.60 -73.00
N GLN A 106 53.64 -1.81 -72.60
CA GLN A 106 53.83 -1.40 -71.22
C GLN A 106 52.59 -0.68 -70.65
N ALA A 107 52.01 0.23 -71.42
CA ALA A 107 50.80 0.96 -71.02
C ALA A 107 49.58 0.02 -70.87
N ILE A 108 49.45 -0.99 -71.72
CA ILE A 108 48.40 -2.01 -71.61
C ILE A 108 48.60 -2.84 -70.33
N ASP A 109 49.82 -3.31 -70.07
CA ASP A 109 50.13 -4.10 -68.87
C ASP A 109 49.89 -3.30 -67.58
N ASP A 110 50.24 -2.01 -67.57
CA ASP A 110 49.99 -1.13 -66.43
C ASP A 110 48.49 -0.81 -66.24
N LEU A 111 47.74 -0.69 -67.33
CA LEU A 111 46.28 -0.52 -67.30
C LEU A 111 45.61 -1.79 -66.75
N GLU A 112 45.99 -2.97 -67.21
CA GLU A 112 45.47 -4.25 -66.70
C GLU A 112 45.73 -4.40 -65.19
N ARG A 113 46.94 -4.05 -64.72
CA ARG A 113 47.25 -4.03 -63.28
C ARG A 113 46.44 -3.00 -62.49
N ALA A 114 46.07 -1.87 -63.11
CA ALA A 114 45.23 -0.86 -62.48
C ALA A 114 43.77 -1.34 -62.40
N GLU A 115 43.24 -1.94 -63.47
CA GLU A 115 41.90 -2.54 -63.51
C GLU A 115 41.75 -3.67 -62.49
N ASP A 116 42.74 -4.56 -62.39
CA ASP A 116 42.77 -5.63 -61.39
C ASP A 116 42.73 -5.10 -59.95
N ARG A 117 43.48 -4.02 -59.68
CA ARG A 117 43.47 -3.36 -58.37
C ARG A 117 42.12 -2.71 -58.09
N LEU A 118 41.55 -2.03 -59.08
CA LEU A 118 40.23 -1.41 -58.97
C LEU A 118 39.17 -2.47 -58.68
N TYR A 119 39.15 -3.58 -59.42
CA TYR A 119 38.19 -4.67 -59.22
C TYR A 119 38.26 -5.24 -57.80
N LYS A 120 39.47 -5.49 -57.29
CA LYS A 120 39.68 -5.96 -55.90
C LYS A 120 39.21 -4.95 -54.87
N GLN A 121 39.46 -3.65 -55.09
CA GLN A 121 39.01 -2.60 -54.19
C GLN A 121 37.50 -2.42 -54.20
N THR A 122 36.86 -2.47 -55.38
CA THR A 122 35.40 -2.42 -55.50
C THR A 122 34.74 -3.59 -54.79
N ALA A 123 35.24 -4.82 -54.96
CA ALA A 123 34.73 -5.98 -54.25
C ALA A 123 34.86 -5.85 -52.72
N LEU A 124 35.97 -5.28 -52.24
CA LEU A 124 36.17 -5.00 -50.82
C LEU A 124 35.18 -3.92 -50.32
N LEU A 125 34.96 -2.86 -51.08
CA LEU A 125 34.00 -1.81 -50.74
C LEU A 125 32.58 -2.37 -50.65
N GLU A 126 32.13 -3.14 -51.63
CA GLU A 126 30.82 -3.79 -51.61
C GLU A 126 30.66 -4.72 -50.39
N GLN A 127 31.69 -5.47 -50.04
CA GLN A 127 31.70 -6.31 -48.84
C GLN A 127 31.55 -5.46 -47.57
N ARG A 128 32.27 -4.34 -47.48
CA ARG A 128 32.21 -3.43 -46.33
C ARG A 128 30.86 -2.73 -46.22
N GLU A 129 30.30 -2.27 -47.33
CA GLU A 129 28.95 -1.69 -47.36
C GLU A 129 27.89 -2.68 -46.89
N LYS A 130 28.00 -3.95 -47.29
CA LYS A 130 27.11 -5.01 -46.81
C LYS A 130 27.25 -5.23 -45.29
N GLN A 131 28.48 -5.22 -44.78
CA GLN A 131 28.72 -5.32 -43.33
C GLN A 131 28.16 -4.12 -42.57
N ILE A 132 28.34 -2.90 -43.09
CA ILE A 132 27.79 -1.67 -42.49
C ILE A 132 26.27 -1.76 -42.42
N LYS A 133 25.60 -2.12 -43.52
CA LYS A 133 24.13 -2.26 -43.53
C LYS A 133 23.63 -3.31 -42.53
N ASN A 134 24.33 -4.43 -42.39
CA ASN A 134 23.96 -5.46 -41.41
C ASN A 134 24.13 -4.93 -39.98
N LEU A 135 25.24 -4.26 -39.68
CA LEU A 135 25.49 -3.67 -38.36
C LEU A 135 24.49 -2.57 -38.02
N GLU A 136 24.11 -1.72 -38.98
CA GLU A 136 23.06 -0.71 -38.81
C GLU A 136 21.71 -1.34 -38.50
N ALA A 137 21.35 -2.45 -39.18
CA ALA A 137 20.13 -3.19 -38.91
C ALA A 137 20.13 -3.85 -37.52
N GLU A 138 21.24 -4.48 -37.13
CA GLU A 138 21.43 -5.04 -35.78
C GLU A 138 21.33 -3.95 -34.71
N LEU A 139 21.99 -2.81 -34.93
CA LEU A 139 21.95 -1.68 -34.01
C LEU A 139 20.53 -1.15 -33.85
N ALA A 140 19.81 -0.91 -34.94
CA ALA A 140 18.40 -0.49 -34.89
C ALA A 140 17.50 -1.52 -34.18
N GLN A 141 17.73 -2.81 -34.38
CA GLN A 141 17.00 -3.86 -33.67
C GLN A 141 17.29 -3.84 -32.17
N THR A 142 18.56 -3.69 -31.77
CA THR A 142 18.95 -3.61 -30.36
C THR A 142 18.41 -2.36 -29.67
N GLU A 143 18.42 -1.20 -30.33
CA GLU A 143 17.82 0.04 -29.81
C GLU A 143 16.32 -0.12 -29.58
N ASN A 144 15.59 -0.70 -30.54
CA ASN A 144 14.17 -0.96 -30.39
C ASN A 144 13.86 -1.93 -29.24
N ALA A 145 14.65 -3.01 -29.11
CA ALA A 145 14.51 -3.94 -28.00
C ALA A 145 14.79 -3.27 -26.65
N GLN A 146 15.84 -2.44 -26.58
CA GLN A 146 16.20 -1.70 -25.37
C GLN A 146 15.11 -0.68 -24.99
N LEU A 147 14.53 0.03 -25.96
CA LEU A 147 13.40 0.93 -25.74
C LEU A 147 12.18 0.19 -25.18
N ALA A 148 11.85 -0.97 -25.75
CA ALA A 148 10.74 -1.80 -25.25
C ALA A 148 10.98 -2.27 -23.81
N ILE A 149 12.18 -2.78 -23.50
CA ILE A 149 12.56 -3.19 -22.13
C ILE A 149 12.49 -1.99 -21.17
N THR A 150 12.97 -0.82 -21.61
CA THR A 150 12.95 0.40 -20.77
C THR A 150 11.52 0.84 -20.48
N GLN A 151 10.61 0.75 -21.46
CA GLN A 151 9.19 1.06 -21.25
C GLN A 151 8.53 0.07 -20.29
N GLU A 152 8.79 -1.23 -20.45
CA GLU A 152 8.26 -2.27 -19.55
C GLU A 152 8.74 -2.07 -18.12
N LEU A 153 10.04 -1.83 -17.91
CA LEU A 153 10.60 -1.54 -16.60
C LEU A 153 9.99 -0.29 -15.96
N ARG A 154 9.73 0.77 -16.75
CA ARG A 154 9.03 1.97 -16.26
C ARG A 154 7.60 1.66 -15.80
N GLN A 155 6.85 0.87 -16.56
CA GLN A 155 5.50 0.44 -16.18
C GLN A 155 5.51 -0.42 -14.92
N GLN A 156 6.48 -1.33 -14.78
CA GLN A 156 6.64 -2.13 -13.56
C GLN A 156 6.95 -1.25 -12.34
N ILE A 157 7.83 -0.25 -12.49
CA ILE A 157 8.15 0.71 -11.41
C ILE A 157 6.90 1.52 -11.02
N GLU A 158 6.13 2.01 -11.98
CA GLU A 158 4.88 2.74 -11.73
C GLU A 158 3.88 1.86 -10.98
N SER A 159 3.63 0.63 -11.45
CA SER A 159 2.72 -0.31 -10.79
C SER A 159 3.15 -0.67 -9.37
N LEU A 160 4.44 -0.91 -9.13
CA LEU A 160 4.96 -1.19 -7.79
C LEU A 160 4.87 0.03 -6.87
N THR A 161 5.03 1.24 -7.42
CA THR A 161 4.89 2.50 -6.66
C THR A 161 3.44 2.70 -6.23
N ASP A 162 2.48 2.42 -7.11
CA ASP A 162 1.05 2.48 -6.78
C ASP A 162 0.67 1.46 -5.69
N GLN A 163 1.13 0.22 -5.82
CA GLN A 163 0.91 -0.82 -4.80
C GLN A 163 1.52 -0.43 -3.45
N LEU A 164 2.72 0.16 -3.44
CA LEU A 164 3.36 0.64 -2.22
C LEU A 164 2.55 1.76 -1.56
N ASN A 165 2.03 2.70 -2.36
CA ASN A 165 1.18 3.80 -1.87
C ASN A 165 -0.13 3.27 -1.27
N GLU A 166 -0.82 2.36 -1.97
CA GLU A 166 -2.03 1.72 -1.47
C GLU A 166 -1.78 0.96 -0.16
N SER A 167 -0.70 0.18 -0.10
CA SER A 167 -0.30 -0.55 1.11
C SER A 167 0.03 0.41 2.25
N THR A 168 0.66 1.55 1.97
CA THR A 168 1.00 2.57 2.97
C THR A 168 -0.27 3.20 3.55
N VAL A 169 -1.20 3.63 2.69
CA VAL A 169 -2.50 4.19 3.10
C VAL A 169 -3.30 3.16 3.90
N SER A 170 -3.30 1.89 3.48
CA SER A 170 -3.96 0.81 4.23
C SER A 170 -3.32 0.61 5.60
N ASN A 171 -1.99 0.69 5.71
CA ASN A 171 -1.29 0.55 6.99
C ASN A 171 -1.64 1.70 7.95
N GLU A 172 -1.65 2.94 7.45
CA GLU A 172 -2.04 4.12 8.23
C GLU A 172 -3.49 4.03 8.73
N ARG A 173 -4.40 3.56 7.87
CA ARG A 173 -5.78 3.29 8.26
C ARG A 173 -5.87 2.25 9.38
N LEU A 174 -5.18 1.12 9.22
CA LEU A 174 -5.17 0.05 10.22
C LEU A 174 -4.56 0.52 11.55
N ARG A 175 -3.48 1.31 11.53
CA ARG A 175 -2.90 1.93 12.74
C ARG A 175 -3.90 2.84 13.44
N THR A 176 -4.63 3.64 12.69
CA THR A 176 -5.67 4.55 13.23
C THR A 176 -6.84 3.76 13.82
N GLU A 177 -7.31 2.71 13.13
CA GLU A 177 -8.37 1.83 13.63
C GLU A 177 -7.93 1.07 14.90
N LEU A 178 -6.68 0.61 14.95
CA LEU A 178 -6.10 -0.05 16.12
C LEU A 178 -6.04 0.90 17.31
N ALA A 179 -5.51 2.11 17.16
CA ALA A 179 -5.47 3.11 18.21
C ALA A 179 -6.89 3.47 18.72
N LYS A 180 -7.86 3.59 17.81
CA LYS A 180 -9.27 3.82 18.17
C LYS A 180 -9.85 2.66 18.98
N ASN A 181 -9.50 1.42 18.65
CA ASN A 181 -9.96 0.24 19.37
C ASN A 181 -9.28 0.11 20.74
N GLU A 182 -8.00 0.45 20.86
CA GLU A 182 -7.29 0.51 22.15
C GLU A 182 -7.93 1.53 23.10
N ILE A 183 -8.21 2.75 22.62
CA ILE A 183 -8.90 3.79 23.42
C ILE A 183 -10.28 3.29 23.88
N LYS A 184 -11.04 2.61 23.01
CA LYS A 184 -12.33 2.02 23.40
C LYS A 184 -12.18 0.92 24.44
N LEU A 185 -11.14 0.09 24.32
CA LEU A 185 -10.84 -0.98 25.27
C LEU A 185 -10.52 -0.37 26.65
N GLU A 186 -9.67 0.65 26.71
CA GLU A 186 -9.33 1.37 27.93
C GLU A 186 -10.57 2.03 28.55
N SER A 187 -11.40 2.69 27.74
CA SER A 187 -12.66 3.28 28.21
C SER A 187 -13.61 2.22 28.78
N ASN A 188 -13.75 1.06 28.13
CA ASN A 188 -14.56 -0.04 28.65
C ASN A 188 -13.97 -0.60 29.95
N ALA A 189 -12.65 -0.70 30.07
CA ALA A 189 -11.99 -1.16 31.29
C ALA A 189 -12.29 -0.21 32.46
N LEU A 190 -12.23 1.11 32.24
CA LEU A 190 -12.60 2.11 33.26
C LEU A 190 -14.06 2.00 33.68
N ILE A 191 -14.99 1.82 32.75
CA ILE A 191 -16.43 1.65 33.05
C ILE A 191 -16.66 0.38 33.87
N VAL A 192 -15.99 -0.72 33.53
CA VAL A 192 -16.08 -1.98 34.29
C VAL A 192 -15.54 -1.80 35.71
N GLU A 193 -14.42 -1.09 35.86
CA GLU A 193 -13.83 -0.80 37.18
C GLU A 193 -14.77 0.08 38.03
N GLU A 194 -15.34 1.14 37.44
CA GLU A 194 -16.33 2.00 38.11
C GLU A 194 -17.58 1.20 38.51
N SER A 195 -18.08 0.34 37.62
CA SER A 195 -19.22 -0.54 37.90
C SER A 195 -18.93 -1.51 39.03
N LYS A 196 -17.73 -2.11 39.08
CA LYS A 196 -17.30 -2.97 40.20
C LYS A 196 -17.26 -2.19 41.51
N ASN A 197 -16.64 -1.01 41.53
CA ASN A 197 -16.56 -0.16 42.72
C ASN A 197 -17.96 0.23 43.23
N LYS A 198 -18.86 0.60 42.33
CA LYS A 198 -20.25 0.91 42.69
C LYS A 198 -21.01 -0.31 43.21
N ASN A 199 -20.75 -1.49 42.65
CA ASN A 199 -21.34 -2.74 43.12
C ASN A 199 -20.81 -3.15 44.50
N THR A 200 -19.52 -2.91 44.78
CA THR A 200 -18.97 -3.10 46.13
C THR A 200 -19.57 -2.13 47.14
N GLU A 201 -19.69 -0.84 46.81
CA GLU A 201 -20.34 0.15 47.67
C GLU A 201 -21.81 -0.20 47.96
N LEU A 202 -22.57 -0.58 46.92
CA LEU A 202 -23.95 -1.01 47.09
C LEU A 202 -24.07 -2.26 47.96
N ASN A 203 -23.17 -3.24 47.80
CA ASN A 203 -23.16 -4.42 48.66
C ASN A 203 -22.84 -4.08 50.12
N GLU A 204 -21.92 -3.15 50.38
CA GLU A 204 -21.64 -2.67 51.73
C GLU A 204 -22.84 -1.93 52.33
N GLN A 205 -23.51 -1.09 51.55
CA GLN A 205 -24.76 -0.43 51.97
C GLN A 205 -25.85 -1.44 52.29
N VAL A 206 -26.04 -2.47 51.44
CA VAL A 206 -27.01 -3.55 51.68
C VAL A 206 -26.68 -4.29 52.97
N LYS A 207 -25.41 -4.64 53.23
CA LYS A 207 -25.00 -5.26 54.49
C LYS A 207 -25.32 -4.36 55.69
N SER A 208 -24.94 -3.08 55.63
CA SER A 208 -25.21 -2.12 56.70
C SER A 208 -26.71 -1.94 56.97
N LEU A 209 -27.52 -1.86 55.92
CA LEU A 209 -28.98 -1.77 56.05
C LEU A 209 -29.55 -3.05 56.64
N ASN A 210 -29.06 -4.22 56.23
CA ASN A 210 -29.49 -5.50 56.80
C ASN A 210 -29.15 -5.60 58.30
N ASP A 211 -27.95 -5.16 58.71
CA ASP A 211 -27.57 -5.10 60.12
C ASP A 211 -28.49 -4.17 60.92
N LYS A 212 -28.85 -3.01 60.35
CA LYS A 212 -29.82 -2.08 60.97
C LYS A 212 -31.20 -2.72 61.08
N VAL A 213 -31.67 -3.44 60.07
CA VAL A 213 -32.96 -4.15 60.10
C VAL A 213 -32.95 -5.22 61.19
N ILE A 214 -31.87 -6.00 61.32
CA ILE A 214 -31.73 -7.00 62.38
C ILE A 214 -31.76 -6.33 63.76
N ALA A 215 -31.01 -5.24 63.94
CA ALA A 215 -31.01 -4.49 65.21
C ALA A 215 -32.40 -3.94 65.57
N GLN A 216 -33.09 -3.33 64.60
CA GLN A 216 -34.46 -2.84 64.80
C GLN A 216 -35.46 -3.97 65.09
N ALA A 217 -35.33 -5.13 64.43
CA ALA A 217 -36.16 -6.28 64.71
C ALA A 217 -35.95 -6.79 66.15
N GLN A 218 -34.70 -6.84 66.63
CA GLN A 218 -34.40 -7.20 68.02
C GLN A 218 -34.98 -6.20 69.03
N GLU A 219 -34.90 -4.90 68.75
CA GLU A 219 -35.54 -3.87 69.58
C GLU A 219 -37.07 -4.01 69.58
N LEU A 220 -37.68 -4.26 68.42
CA LEU A 220 -39.11 -4.52 68.30
C LEU A 220 -39.53 -5.71 69.17
N THR A 221 -38.85 -6.86 69.07
CA THR A 221 -39.16 -8.02 69.92
C THR A 221 -39.00 -7.71 71.41
N ARG A 222 -38.00 -6.91 71.80
CA ARG A 222 -37.85 -6.44 73.19
C ARG A 222 -39.01 -5.54 73.61
N PHE A 223 -39.46 -4.62 72.75
CA PHE A 223 -40.60 -3.78 73.06
C PHE A 223 -41.91 -4.58 73.11
N GLU A 224 -42.12 -5.53 72.21
CA GLU A 224 -43.27 -6.44 72.21
C GLU A 224 -43.33 -7.25 73.52
N SER A 225 -42.23 -7.89 73.93
CA SER A 225 -42.19 -8.63 75.20
C SER A 225 -42.40 -7.74 76.44
N LYS A 226 -41.88 -6.51 76.42
CA LYS A 226 -42.11 -5.52 77.48
C LYS A 226 -43.57 -5.08 77.51
N GLN A 227 -44.19 -4.86 76.35
CA GLN A 227 -45.60 -4.52 76.23
C GLN A 227 -46.47 -5.65 76.76
N GLU A 228 -46.20 -6.91 76.38
CA GLU A 228 -46.93 -8.08 76.88
C GLU A 228 -46.83 -8.19 78.42
N SER A 229 -45.64 -7.99 78.98
CA SER A 229 -45.44 -7.93 80.45
C SER A 229 -46.22 -6.79 81.11
N GLN A 230 -46.26 -5.62 80.49
CA GLN A 230 -47.05 -4.48 81.00
C GLN A 230 -48.56 -4.73 80.88
N GLU A 231 -49.02 -5.40 79.83
CA GLU A 231 -50.43 -5.80 79.67
C GLU A 231 -50.85 -6.81 80.75
N LEU A 232 -49.99 -7.79 81.08
CA LEU A 232 -50.19 -8.70 82.20
C LEU A 232 -50.29 -7.96 83.54
N LEU A 233 -49.34 -7.06 83.82
CA LEU A 233 -49.36 -6.24 85.04
C LEU A 233 -50.61 -5.35 85.12
N LEU A 234 -51.05 -4.77 84.00
CA LEU A 234 -52.28 -3.99 83.94
C LEU A 234 -53.52 -4.85 84.21
N SER A 235 -53.52 -6.10 83.74
CA SER A 235 -54.57 -7.07 84.06
C SER A 235 -54.62 -7.37 85.56
N GLU A 236 -53.47 -7.68 86.16
CA GLU A 236 -53.34 -7.91 87.62
C GLU A 236 -53.77 -6.68 88.44
N LEU A 237 -53.35 -5.47 88.03
CA LEU A 237 -53.77 -4.23 88.67
C LEU A 237 -55.27 -3.97 88.53
N ARG A 238 -55.90 -4.36 87.41
CA ARG A 238 -57.35 -4.26 87.23
C ARG A 238 -58.08 -5.26 88.14
N GLU A 239 -57.61 -6.49 88.23
CA GLU A 239 -58.18 -7.51 89.12
C GLU A 239 -58.07 -7.11 90.60
N THR A 240 -56.89 -6.67 91.03
CA THR A 240 -56.68 -6.18 92.41
C THR A 240 -57.51 -4.93 92.71
N LYS A 241 -57.60 -3.98 91.77
CA LYS A 241 -58.50 -2.83 91.90
C LYS A 241 -59.95 -3.27 92.06
N ALA A 242 -60.43 -4.22 91.26
CA ALA A 242 -61.79 -4.75 91.38
C ALA A 242 -62.00 -5.44 92.74
N ALA A 243 -61.03 -6.23 93.21
CA ALA A 243 -61.07 -6.86 94.53
C ALA A 243 -61.12 -5.85 95.68
N LEU A 244 -60.27 -4.81 95.65
CA LEU A 244 -60.29 -3.72 96.62
C LEU A 244 -61.60 -2.92 96.57
N GLN A 245 -62.16 -2.71 95.38
CA GLN A 245 -63.43 -2.00 95.23
C GLN A 245 -64.60 -2.82 95.80
N MET A 246 -64.58 -4.15 95.61
CA MET A 246 -65.52 -5.06 96.29
C MET A 246 -65.34 -5.02 97.81
N ALA A 247 -64.10 -5.08 98.31
CA ALA A 247 -63.81 -4.99 99.74
C ALA A 247 -64.29 -3.65 100.35
N ASN A 248 -64.03 -2.53 99.68
CA ASN A 248 -64.55 -1.21 100.11
C ASN A 248 -66.07 -1.18 100.11
N SER A 249 -66.74 -1.72 99.09
CA SER A 249 -68.20 -1.78 99.08
C SER A 249 -68.77 -2.62 100.23
N HIS A 250 -68.05 -3.68 100.61
CA HIS A 250 -68.40 -4.51 101.75
C HIS A 250 -68.22 -3.74 103.07
N LEU A 251 -67.07 -3.09 103.26
CA LEU A 251 -66.82 -2.23 104.42
C LEU A 251 -67.81 -1.06 104.52
N ASP A 252 -68.17 -0.42 103.42
CA ASP A 252 -69.19 0.64 103.40
C ASP A 252 -70.57 0.10 103.83
N ASN A 253 -70.92 -1.11 103.41
CA ASN A 253 -72.15 -1.76 103.85
C ASN A 253 -72.12 -2.11 105.34
N GLU A 254 -71.01 -2.65 105.86
CA GLU A 254 -70.82 -2.90 107.29
C GLU A 254 -70.89 -1.58 108.09
N LEU A 255 -70.26 -0.52 107.59
CA LEU A 255 -70.26 0.80 108.24
C LEU A 255 -71.67 1.40 108.26
N ARG A 256 -72.47 1.23 107.20
CA ARG A 256 -73.90 1.59 107.19
C ARG A 256 -74.70 0.78 108.21
N GLN A 257 -74.47 -0.53 108.29
CA GLN A 257 -75.14 -1.39 109.29
C GLN A 257 -74.80 -0.94 110.70
N LEU A 258 -73.52 -0.75 111.01
CA LEU A 258 -73.06 -0.26 112.32
C LEU A 258 -73.60 1.14 112.63
N GLN A 259 -73.70 2.04 111.64
CA GLN A 259 -74.34 3.35 111.84
C GLN A 259 -75.84 3.22 112.16
N GLN A 260 -76.54 2.29 111.52
CA GLN A 260 -77.96 2.02 111.75
C GLN A 260 -78.19 1.39 113.13
N GLU A 261 -77.33 0.46 113.54
CA GLU A 261 -77.26 -0.08 114.91
C GLU A 261 -76.95 1.00 115.94
N ARG A 262 -76.01 1.90 115.65
CA ARG A 262 -75.70 3.04 116.52
C ARG A 262 -76.90 3.98 116.63
N HIS A 263 -77.64 4.23 115.55
CA HIS A 263 -78.81 5.09 115.56
C HIS A 263 -79.96 4.49 116.37
N THR A 264 -80.20 3.18 116.22
CA THR A 264 -81.18 2.45 117.03
C THR A 264 -80.78 2.46 118.50
N LEU A 265 -79.51 2.16 118.87
CA LEU A 265 -79.04 2.29 120.24
C LEU A 265 -79.22 3.70 120.80
N ASN A 266 -78.95 4.73 120.00
CA ASN A 266 -79.10 6.12 120.43
C ASN A 266 -80.58 6.49 120.64
N SER A 267 -81.50 5.92 119.85
CA SER A 267 -82.95 6.01 120.08
C SER A 267 -83.34 5.36 121.40
N HIS A 268 -82.88 4.12 121.66
CA HIS A 268 -83.11 3.43 122.92
C HIS A 268 -82.56 4.21 124.13
N LEU A 269 -81.40 4.87 123.98
CA LEU A 269 -80.82 5.72 125.01
C LEU A 269 -81.65 6.99 125.27
N ASN A 270 -82.19 7.61 124.22
CA ASN A 270 -83.10 8.76 124.35
C ASN A 270 -84.42 8.37 125.00
N ASP A 271 -84.97 7.20 124.66
CA ASP A 271 -86.19 6.67 125.29
C ASP A 271 -85.95 6.39 126.77
N ALA A 272 -84.81 5.79 127.13
CA ALA A 272 -84.41 5.57 128.52
C ALA A 272 -84.22 6.90 129.29
N LYS A 273 -83.65 7.93 128.65
CA LYS A 273 -83.54 9.27 129.25
C LYS A 273 -84.91 9.91 129.49
N SER A 274 -85.85 9.80 128.54
CA SER A 274 -87.20 10.36 128.72
C SER A 274 -87.98 9.65 129.83
N ASN A 275 -87.79 8.32 129.96
CA ASN A 275 -88.30 7.54 131.09
C ASN A 275 -87.65 7.96 132.42
N GLY A 276 -86.35 8.27 132.42
CA GLY A 276 -85.67 8.82 133.60
C GLY A 276 -86.25 10.16 134.06
N VAL A 277 -86.54 11.08 133.12
CA VAL A 277 -87.15 12.38 133.40
C VAL A 277 -88.58 12.22 133.96
N THR A 278 -89.38 11.34 133.39
CA THR A 278 -90.76 11.08 133.87
C THR A 278 -90.79 10.42 135.25
N LEU A 279 -89.86 9.51 135.55
CA LEU A 279 -89.69 8.95 136.90
C LEU A 279 -89.25 10.01 137.91
N SER A 280 -88.35 10.91 137.52
CA SER A 280 -87.90 12.03 138.36
C SER A 280 -89.07 12.96 138.73
N ASN A 281 -89.91 13.34 137.76
CA ASN A 281 -91.07 14.19 137.99
C ASN A 281 -92.11 13.51 138.91
N ARG A 282 -92.28 12.18 138.81
CA ARG A 282 -93.14 11.41 139.72
C ARG A 282 -92.61 11.39 141.15
N LEU A 283 -91.30 11.34 141.32
CA LEU A 283 -90.65 11.39 142.62
C LEU A 283 -90.84 12.76 143.28
N GLU A 284 -90.76 13.83 142.48
CA GLU A 284 -90.97 15.22 142.92
C GLU A 284 -92.42 15.43 143.40
N GLN A 285 -93.41 14.95 142.65
CA GLN A 285 -94.83 14.98 143.07
C GLN A 285 -95.10 14.17 144.36
N ALA A 286 -94.46 13.02 144.52
CA ALA A 286 -94.58 12.22 145.75
C ALA A 286 -93.95 12.93 146.96
N SER A 287 -92.88 13.71 146.74
CA SER A 287 -92.23 14.49 147.79
C SER A 287 -93.08 15.66 148.29
N GLU A 288 -93.83 16.33 147.40
CA GLU A 288 -94.79 17.38 147.76
C GLU A 288 -95.97 16.84 148.57
N GLN A 289 -96.50 15.67 148.22
CA GLN A 289 -97.57 15.01 148.98
C GLN A 289 -97.16 14.61 150.40
N ILE A 290 -95.89 14.23 150.60
CA ILE A 290 -95.35 13.92 151.94
C ILE A 290 -95.22 15.20 152.78
N ALA A 291 -94.88 16.34 152.17
CA ALA A 291 -94.79 17.62 152.85
C ALA A 291 -96.18 18.11 153.34
N GLU A 292 -97.23 17.96 152.53
CA GLU A 292 -98.61 18.29 152.91
C GLU A 292 -99.15 17.42 154.06
N LEU A 293 -98.89 16.11 154.02
CA LEU A 293 -99.30 15.19 155.09
C LEU A 293 -98.60 15.50 156.43
N LYS A 294 -97.34 15.95 156.39
CA LYS A 294 -96.61 16.40 157.59
C LYS A 294 -97.22 17.67 158.20
N ALA A 295 -97.67 18.61 157.37
CA ALA A 295 -98.30 19.84 157.85
C ALA A 295 -99.66 19.57 158.52
N GLN A 296 -100.46 18.66 157.95
CA GLN A 296 -101.75 18.24 158.53
C GLN A 296 -101.59 17.49 159.85
N LEU A 297 -100.55 16.66 159.98
CA LEU A 297 -100.22 15.98 161.24
C LEU A 297 -99.86 16.98 162.36
N HIS A 298 -99.14 18.06 162.03
CA HIS A 298 -98.77 19.07 163.03
C HIS A 298 -99.99 19.87 163.52
N GLN A 299 -100.95 20.17 162.63
CA GLN A 299 -102.20 20.86 162.98
C GLN A 299 -103.09 20.02 163.91
N ASN A 300 -103.15 18.70 163.70
CA ASN A 300 -103.90 17.79 164.57
C ASN A 300 -103.25 17.64 165.95
N ASP A 301 -101.91 17.68 166.03
CA ASP A 301 -101.17 17.57 167.29
C ASP A 301 -101.38 18.80 168.20
N GLU A 302 -101.56 20.00 167.63
CA GLU A 302 -101.92 21.20 168.40
C GLU A 302 -103.37 21.21 168.89
N MET A 303 -104.31 20.64 168.12
CA MET A 303 -105.71 20.50 168.56
C MET A 303 -105.85 19.55 169.75
N ILE A 304 -105.11 18.44 169.76
CA ILE A 304 -105.13 17.48 170.88
C ILE A 304 -104.63 18.13 172.17
N LYS A 305 -103.54 18.92 172.11
CA LYS A 305 -103.01 19.66 173.26
C LYS A 305 -103.98 20.70 173.84
N ARG A 306 -104.86 21.28 173.02
CA ARG A 306 -105.94 22.19 173.48
C ARG A 306 -107.10 21.47 174.16
N TYR A 307 -107.40 20.22 173.78
CA TYR A 307 -108.44 19.43 174.46
C TYR A 307 -107.96 18.85 175.79
N GLU A 308 -106.67 18.56 175.94
CA GLU A 308 -106.10 18.07 177.21
C GLU A 308 -106.06 19.14 178.32
N THR A 309 -106.02 20.43 177.98
CA THR A 309 -106.03 21.52 178.96
C THR A 309 -107.43 21.89 179.47
N LEU A 310 -108.49 21.53 178.74
CA LEU A 310 -109.89 21.74 179.15
C LEU A 310 -110.39 20.69 180.16
N LEU A 311 -109.71 19.55 180.29
CA LEU A 311 -110.12 18.40 181.11
C LEU A 311 -109.53 18.35 182.53
N LYS A 312 -108.83 19.39 182.99
CA LYS A 312 -108.22 19.45 184.35
C LYS A 312 -108.76 20.57 185.25
N ASN A 313 -109.91 21.13 184.92
CA ASN A 313 -110.74 21.90 185.86
C ASN A 313 -112.03 21.11 186.17
N GLU A 314 -111.90 20.02 186.93
CA GLU A 314 -112.92 19.46 187.85
C GLU A 314 -112.20 18.79 189.02
#